data_AF-A0A3G6NA33-F1
#
_entry.id   AF-A0A3G6NA33-F1
#
_cell.length_a   1.000
_cell.length_b   1.000
_cell.length_c   1.000
_cell.angle_alpha   90.00
_cell.angle_beta   90.00
_cell.angle_gamma   90.00
#
_symmetry.space_group_name_H-M   'P 1'
#
loop_
_entity.id
_entity.type
_entity.pdbx_description
1 polymer ?
#
loop_
_entity_poly.entity_id
_entity_poly.type
_entity_poly.pdbx_seq_one_letter_code
_entity_poly.pdbx_strand_id
1 'polypeptide(L)'
;MKNILQKIPKPIPLLVLFVLFSISIVLIPKFFMEYMYSHKLINFFLVIFYFIPGLFFFSIASINNFLKNKIYNSLLIKIISLIPVIAIILYFLYAVITLLKVSLFPID
;
A
#
# COMPACT_ATOMS: atom_id res chain seq x y z
N MET A 1 5.26 18.12 -17.11
CA MET A 1 4.63 17.35 -16.00
C MET A 1 3.19 16.88 -16.27
N LYS A 2 2.33 17.60 -17.02
CA LYS A 2 0.92 17.20 -17.27
C LYS A 2 0.73 15.79 -17.87
N ASN A 3 1.66 15.30 -18.69
CA ASN A 3 1.51 14.02 -19.41
C ASN A 3 1.67 12.77 -18.53
N ILE A 4 2.39 12.84 -17.41
CA ILE A 4 2.61 11.67 -16.52
C ILE A 4 1.36 11.42 -15.68
N LEU A 5 0.73 12.50 -15.20
CA LEU A 5 -0.48 12.43 -14.39
C LEU A 5 -1.69 11.92 -15.20
N GLN A 6 -1.68 12.04 -16.53
CA GLN A 6 -2.74 11.48 -17.40
C GLN A 6 -2.67 9.95 -17.53
N LYS A 7 -1.51 9.35 -17.25
CA LYS A 7 -1.31 7.89 -17.31
C LYS A 7 -1.65 7.15 -16.01
N ILE A 8 -2.11 7.87 -14.97
CA ILE A 8 -2.52 7.26 -13.71
C ILE A 8 -3.73 6.34 -13.98
N PRO A 9 -3.73 5.09 -13.47
CA PRO A 9 -4.85 4.18 -13.65
C PRO A 9 -6.14 4.79 -13.10
N LYS A 10 -7.26 4.55 -13.78
CA LYS A 10 -8.59 4.92 -13.27
C LYS A 10 -8.84 4.25 -11.89
N PRO A 11 -9.80 4.76 -11.09
CA PRO A 11 -10.02 4.28 -9.72
C PRO A 11 -10.24 2.76 -9.59
N ILE A 12 -11.03 2.16 -10.47
CA ILE A 12 -11.31 0.71 -10.43
C ILE A 12 -10.05 -0.11 -10.77
N PRO A 13 -9.36 0.12 -11.91
CA PRO A 13 -8.07 -0.53 -12.17
C PRO A 13 -7.04 -0.32 -11.06
N LEU A 14 -6.97 0.87 -10.47
CA LEU A 14 -6.06 1.15 -9.37
C LEU A 14 -6.37 0.29 -8.14
N LEU A 15 -7.66 0.11 -7.81
CA LEU A 15 -8.09 -0.76 -6.72
C LEU A 15 -7.69 -2.21 -6.97
N VAL A 16 -7.90 -2.72 -8.19
CA VAL A 16 -7.51 -4.09 -8.56
C VAL A 16 -6.00 -4.28 -8.41
N LEU A 17 -5.20 -3.33 -8.89
CA LEU A 17 -3.74 -3.35 -8.72
C LEU A 17 -3.33 -3.31 -7.24
N PHE A 18 -4.04 -2.54 -6.41
CA PHE A 18 -3.78 -2.46 -4.98
C PHE A 18 -4.06 -3.79 -4.27
N VAL A 19 -5.15 -4.47 -4.62
CA VAL A 19 -5.47 -5.80 -4.09
C VAL A 19 -4.40 -6.82 -4.49
N LEU A 20 -4.00 -6.84 -5.78
CA LEU A 20 -2.93 -7.72 -6.26
C LEU A 20 -1.60 -7.46 -5.56
N PHE A 21 -1.25 -6.19 -5.36
CA PHE A 21 -0.09 -5.78 -4.58
C PHE A 21 -0.18 -6.23 -3.11
N SER A 22 -1.36 -6.13 -2.50
CA SER A 22 -1.55 -6.58 -1.11
C SER A 22 -1.37 -8.08 -0.98
N ILE A 23 -1.88 -8.85 -1.94
CA ILE A 23 -1.70 -10.30 -2.01
C ILE A 23 -0.22 -10.66 -2.22
N SER A 24 0.49 -9.97 -3.12
CA SER A 24 1.90 -10.26 -3.36
C SER A 24 2.77 -10.02 -2.13
N ILE A 25 2.50 -8.96 -1.34
CA ILE A 25 3.21 -8.70 -0.07
C ILE A 25 3.04 -9.86 0.91
N VAL A 26 1.89 -10.53 0.93
CA VAL A 26 1.64 -11.66 1.83
C VAL A 26 2.29 -12.94 1.31
N LEU A 27 2.31 -13.14 0.00
CA LEU A 27 2.82 -14.36 -0.63
C LEU A 27 4.35 -14.38 -0.75
N ILE A 28 4.98 -13.25 -1.07
CA ILE A 28 6.43 -13.17 -1.29
C ILE A 28 7.20 -13.67 -0.06
N PRO A 29 6.95 -13.20 1.18
CA PRO A 29 7.67 -13.70 2.35
C PRO A 29 7.46 -15.19 2.57
N LYS A 30 6.25 -15.72 2.34
CA LYS A 30 5.98 -17.17 2.49
C LYS A 30 6.78 -18.00 1.51
N PHE A 31 6.84 -17.58 0.25
CA PHE A 31 7.62 -18.26 -0.77
C PHE A 31 9.12 -18.17 -0.47
N PHE A 32 9.66 -16.99 -0.15
CA PHE A 32 11.09 -16.85 0.14
C PHE A 32 11.51 -17.51 1.47
N MET A 33 10.61 -17.59 2.46
CA MET A 33 10.87 -18.30 3.72
C MET A 33 11.08 -19.81 3.51
N GLU A 34 10.41 -20.41 2.53
CA GLU A 34 10.50 -21.84 2.26
C GLU A 34 11.78 -22.22 1.50
N TYR A 35 12.41 -21.27 0.77
CA TYR A 35 13.52 -21.54 -0.15
C TYR A 35 14.86 -20.87 0.19
N MET A 36 14.96 -19.91 1.12
CA MET A 36 16.24 -19.21 1.39
C MET A 36 16.56 -18.91 2.87
N TYR A 37 17.81 -19.20 3.25
CA TYR A 37 18.37 -19.20 4.62
C TYR A 37 18.78 -17.81 5.18
N SER A 38 18.54 -16.70 4.46
CA SER A 38 18.90 -15.34 4.91
C SER A 38 17.69 -14.41 4.93
N HIS A 39 16.76 -14.70 5.84
CA HIS A 39 15.46 -14.02 5.94
C HIS A 39 15.56 -12.51 6.21
N LYS A 40 16.55 -12.05 6.99
CA LYS A 40 16.61 -10.64 7.43
C LYS A 40 16.94 -9.68 6.29
N LEU A 41 17.90 -10.03 5.44
CA LEU A 41 18.38 -9.14 4.39
C LEU A 41 17.37 -9.08 3.23
N ILE A 42 16.80 -10.22 2.83
CA ILE A 42 15.76 -10.27 1.80
C ILE A 42 14.51 -9.50 2.24
N ASN A 43 14.06 -9.67 3.49
CA ASN A 43 12.93 -8.92 4.03
C ASN A 43 13.20 -7.42 4.05
N PHE A 44 14.41 -7.00 4.43
CA PHE A 44 14.81 -5.58 4.40
C PHE A 44 14.75 -4.99 2.99
N PHE A 45 15.29 -5.70 2.00
CA PHE A 45 15.23 -5.29 0.59
C PHE A 45 13.79 -5.21 0.07
N LEU A 46 12.96 -6.19 0.39
CA LEU A 46 11.53 -6.19 0.02
C LEU A 46 10.80 -5.01 0.65
N VAL A 47 11.07 -4.68 1.91
CA VAL A 47 10.43 -3.53 2.54
C VAL A 47 10.83 -2.23 1.84
N ILE A 48 12.13 -2.03 1.60
CA ILE A 48 12.65 -0.75 1.10
C ILE A 48 12.38 -0.53 -0.39
N PHE A 49 12.57 -1.57 -1.21
CA PHE A 49 12.53 -1.42 -2.67
C PHE A 49 11.20 -1.86 -3.28
N TYR A 50 10.35 -2.56 -2.53
CA TYR A 50 9.07 -3.04 -3.05
C TYR A 50 7.88 -2.48 -2.26
N PHE A 51 7.85 -2.68 -0.95
CA PHE A 51 6.71 -2.31 -0.11
C PHE A 51 6.55 -0.78 -0.02
N ILE A 52 7.57 -0.07 0.47
CA ILE A 52 7.52 1.38 0.67
C ILE A 52 7.22 2.13 -0.64
N PRO A 53 7.92 1.87 -1.76
CA PRO A 53 7.63 2.54 -3.03
C PRO A 53 6.22 2.25 -3.55
N GLY A 54 5.74 1.01 -3.37
CA GLY A 54 4.38 0.62 -3.70
C GLY A 54 3.34 1.41 -2.93
N LEU A 55 3.49 1.53 -1.60
CA LEU A 55 2.58 2.33 -0.77
C LEU A 55 2.54 3.81 -1.21
N PHE A 56 3.71 4.39 -1.53
CA PHE A 56 3.79 5.76 -2.04
C PHE A 56 3.06 5.90 -3.37
N PHE A 57 3.29 4.99 -4.31
CA PHE A 57 2.61 4.99 -5.61
C PHE A 57 1.09 4.94 -5.44
N PHE A 58 0.57 3.99 -4.66
CA PHE A 58 -0.87 3.85 -4.45
C PHE A 58 -1.49 5.05 -3.74
N SER A 59 -0.77 5.63 -2.77
CA SER A 59 -1.23 6.84 -2.07
C SER A 59 -1.36 8.02 -3.03
N ILE A 60 -0.32 8.31 -3.82
CA ILE A 60 -0.31 9.42 -4.78
C ILE A 60 -1.36 9.20 -5.87
N ALA A 61 -1.46 7.99 -6.41
CA ALA A 61 -2.43 7.66 -7.45
C ALA A 61 -3.88 7.78 -6.94
N SER A 62 -4.15 7.32 -5.73
CA SER A 62 -5.46 7.41 -5.05
C SER A 62 -5.87 8.86 -4.81
N ILE A 63 -4.98 9.69 -4.24
CA ILE A 63 -5.23 11.12 -4.00
C ILE A 63 -5.47 11.86 -5.32
N ASN A 64 -4.66 11.57 -6.35
CA ASN A 64 -4.83 12.19 -7.67
C ASN A 64 -6.18 11.82 -8.31
N ASN A 65 -6.58 10.56 -8.19
CA ASN A 65 -7.89 10.11 -8.68
C ASN A 65 -9.05 10.78 -7.93
N PHE A 66 -8.92 10.96 -6.62
CA PHE A 66 -9.90 11.69 -5.82
C PHE A 66 -10.01 13.16 -6.25
N LEU A 67 -8.88 13.86 -6.41
CA LEU A 67 -8.83 15.26 -6.84
C LEU A 67 -9.39 15.46 -8.24
N LYS A 68 -9.07 14.58 -9.20
CA LYS A 68 -9.61 14.64 -10.57
C LYS A 68 -11.11 14.34 -10.62
N ASN A 69 -11.57 13.37 -9.86
CA ASN A 69 -12.99 13.00 -9.83
C ASN A 69 -13.85 13.94 -8.99
N LYS A 70 -13.28 14.99 -8.38
CA LYS A 70 -14.06 16.08 -7.79
C LYS A 70 -15.01 16.72 -8.81
N ILE A 71 -14.65 16.65 -10.10
CA ILE A 71 -15.39 17.18 -11.25
C ILE A 71 -16.53 16.24 -11.71
N TYR A 72 -16.46 14.94 -11.42
CA TYR A 72 -17.49 13.96 -11.82
C TYR A 72 -18.44 13.60 -10.66
N ASN A 73 -19.73 13.46 -10.97
CA ASN A 73 -20.81 13.48 -9.97
C ASN A 73 -20.99 12.18 -9.16
N SER A 74 -20.31 11.09 -9.52
CA SER A 74 -20.53 9.79 -8.87
C SER A 74 -19.77 9.68 -7.54
N LEU A 75 -20.50 9.74 -6.44
CA LEU A 75 -20.00 9.58 -5.08
C LEU A 75 -19.29 8.23 -4.88
N LEU A 76 -19.80 7.16 -5.51
CA LEU A 76 -19.20 5.82 -5.51
C LEU A 76 -17.74 5.82 -6.01
N ILE A 77 -17.44 6.49 -7.12
CA ILE A 77 -16.08 6.51 -7.69
C ILE A 77 -15.12 7.28 -6.77
N LYS A 78 -15.61 8.31 -6.08
CA LYS A 78 -14.83 9.06 -5.09
C LYS A 78 -14.48 8.16 -3.90
N ILE A 79 -15.44 7.41 -3.36
CA ILE A 79 -15.19 6.44 -2.28
C ILE A 79 -14.17 5.39 -2.74
N ILE A 80 -14.41 4.76 -3.89
CA ILE A 80 -13.51 3.72 -4.44
C ILE A 80 -12.08 4.25 -4.59
N SER A 81 -11.93 5.51 -5.03
CA SER A 81 -10.61 6.10 -5.20
C SER A 81 -9.82 6.23 -3.90
N LEU A 82 -10.48 6.34 -2.74
CA LEU A 82 -9.84 6.53 -1.43
C LEU A 82 -9.54 5.22 -0.69
N ILE A 83 -10.14 4.10 -1.10
CA ILE A 83 -9.96 2.79 -0.42
C ILE A 83 -8.47 2.45 -0.21
N PRO A 84 -7.57 2.57 -1.22
CA PRO A 84 -6.15 2.27 -1.01
C PRO A 84 -5.52 3.12 0.08
N VAL A 85 -5.77 4.44 0.10
CA VAL A 85 -5.21 5.35 1.10
C VAL A 85 -5.72 5.02 2.51
N ILE A 86 -7.02 4.75 2.65
CA ILE A 86 -7.60 4.39 3.95
C ILE A 86 -6.96 3.10 4.49
N ALA A 87 -6.79 2.08 3.63
CA ALA A 87 -6.13 0.84 4.01
C ALA A 87 -4.68 1.06 4.46
N ILE A 88 -3.93 1.92 3.76
CA ILE A 88 -2.55 2.28 4.11
C ILE A 88 -2.49 3.00 5.47
N ILE A 89 -3.40 3.94 5.73
CA ILE A 89 -3.47 4.65 7.01
C ILE A 89 -3.76 3.68 8.15
N LEU A 90 -4.74 2.79 7.98
CA LEU A 90 -5.08 1.77 8.97
C LEU A 90 -3.91 0.82 9.25
N TYR A 91 -3.18 0.41 8.22
CA TYR A 91 -1.98 -0.40 8.36
C TYR A 91 -0.89 0.33 9.17
N PHE A 92 -0.65 1.61 8.87
CA PHE A 92 0.34 2.39 9.60
C PHE A 92 -0.05 2.58 11.07
N LEU A 93 -1.33 2.85 11.33
CA LEU A 93 -1.86 2.97 12.69
C LEU A 93 -1.70 1.66 13.47
N TYR A 94 -2.01 0.52 12.83
CA TYR A 94 -1.76 -0.81 13.41
C TYR A 94 -0.28 -1.01 13.75
N ALA A 95 0.63 -0.71 12.82
CA ALA A 95 2.07 -0.86 13.04
C ALA A 95 2.57 0.00 14.21
N VAL A 96 2.11 1.25 14.33
CA VAL A 96 2.43 2.14 15.45
C VAL A 96 1.93 1.57 16.77
N ILE A 97 0.68 1.09 16.83
CA ILE A 97 0.11 0.48 18.04
C ILE A 97 0.91 -0.76 18.45
N THR A 98 1.27 -1.61 17.49
CA THR A 98 2.09 -2.81 17.76
C THR A 98 3.48 -2.43 18.29
N LEU A 99 4.15 -1.46 17.68
CA LEU A 99 5.45 -0.97 18.15
C LEU A 99 5.37 -0.40 19.57
N LEU A 100 4.35 0.42 19.85
CA LEU A 100 4.11 0.98 21.18
C LEU A 100 3.90 -0.13 22.22
N LYS A 101 3.09 -1.15 21.88
CA LYS A 101 2.85 -2.30 22.77
C LYS A 101 4.14 -3.05 23.10
N VAL A 102 4.99 -3.31 22.10
CA VAL A 102 6.29 -3.98 22.29
C VAL A 102 7.23 -3.12 23.15
N SER A 103 7.22 -1.79 22.98
CA SER A 103 8.07 -0.89 23.78
C SER A 103 7.59 -0.70 25.23
N LEU A 104 6.28 -0.81 25.48
CA LEU A 104 5.67 -0.57 26.80
C LEU A 104 5.57 -1.83 27.66
N PHE A 105 5.51 -3.01 27.04
CA PHE A 105 5.48 -4.31 27.70
C PHE A 105 6.49 -5.24 27.02
N PRO A 106 7.80 -5.09 27.31
CA PRO A 106 8.77 -6.09 26.89
C PRO A 106 8.37 -7.41 27.57
N ILE A 107 8.05 -8.42 26.76
CA ILE A 107 7.88 -9.78 27.25
C ILE A 107 9.31 -10.31 27.40
N ASP A 108 9.77 -10.40 28.64
CA ASP A 108 11.00 -11.11 29.02
C ASP A 108 10.85 -12.63 28.80
#